data_AF-A0A2C9CWI0-F1
#
_entry.id   AF-A0A2C9CWI0-F1
#
_cell.length_a   1.000
_cell.length_b   1.000
_cell.length_c   1.000
_cell.angle_alpha   90.00
_cell.angle_beta   90.00
_cell.angle_gamma   90.00
#
_symmetry.space_group_name_H-M   'P 1'
#
loop_
_entity.id
_entity.type
_entity.pdbx_description
1 polymer ?
#
loop_
_entity_poly.entity_id
_entity_poly.type
_entity_poly.pdbx_seq_one_letter_code
_entity_poly.pdbx_strand_id
1 'polypeptide(L)'
;MPKAQTKFTVRMAPEALAQIDALRAQHGFTSRAAFLEAAGLAYGAESSAEDILRHLAPISATLHQLLRAADGELSLIKPDDVQKIFRELRKAMLLVRESLAP
;
A
#
# COMPACT_ATOMS: atom_id res chain seq x y z
N MET A 1 -31.03 -11.16 15.30
CA MET A 1 -31.73 -11.15 13.98
C MET A 1 -30.89 -11.95 13.00
N PRO A 2 -31.45 -12.87 12.20
CA PRO A 2 -30.67 -13.58 11.19
C PRO A 2 -30.19 -12.57 10.14
N LYS A 3 -28.87 -12.47 9.93
CA LYS A 3 -28.28 -11.65 8.86
C LYS A 3 -28.82 -12.18 7.53
N ALA A 4 -29.52 -11.35 6.76
CA ALA A 4 -29.94 -11.70 5.41
C ALA A 4 -28.67 -11.98 4.57
N GLN A 5 -28.52 -13.21 4.10
CA GLN A 5 -27.41 -13.59 3.21
C GLN A 5 -27.78 -13.23 1.77
N THR A 6 -27.19 -12.15 1.25
CA THR A 6 -27.26 -11.81 -0.17
C THR A 6 -26.24 -12.66 -0.93
N LYS A 7 -26.70 -13.49 -1.87
CA LYS A 7 -25.84 -14.28 -2.75
C LYS A 7 -25.69 -13.57 -4.10
N PHE A 8 -24.47 -13.47 -4.59
CA PHE A 8 -24.18 -12.92 -5.92
C PHE A 8 -23.17 -13.80 -6.65
N THR A 9 -23.23 -13.79 -7.98
CA THR A 9 -22.34 -14.55 -8.85
C THR A 9 -21.40 -13.59 -9.56
N VAL A 10 -20.09 -13.85 -9.48
CA VAL A 10 -19.06 -13.06 -10.16
C VAL A 10 -18.42 -13.93 -11.24
N ARG A 11 -18.28 -13.36 -12.44
CA ARG A 11 -17.48 -13.98 -13.51
C ARG A 11 -16.08 -13.38 -13.46
N MET A 12 -15.07 -14.24 -13.43
CA MET A 12 -13.67 -13.83 -13.42
C MET A 12 -12.84 -14.83 -14.21
N ALA A 13 -11.65 -14.38 -14.64
CA ALA A 13 -10.71 -15.23 -15.35
C ALA A 13 -10.21 -16.38 -14.45
N PRO A 14 -9.91 -17.57 -15.02
CA PRO A 14 -9.44 -18.71 -14.24
C PRO A 14 -8.18 -18.42 -13.42
N GLU A 15 -7.26 -17.60 -13.95
CA GLU A 15 -6.01 -17.27 -13.25
C GLU A 15 -6.28 -16.44 -11.98
N ALA A 16 -7.21 -15.48 -12.06
CA ALA A 16 -7.62 -14.68 -10.91
C ALA A 16 -8.28 -15.54 -9.82
N LEU A 17 -9.10 -16.53 -10.21
CA LEU A 17 -9.71 -17.45 -9.26
C LEU A 17 -8.67 -18.33 -8.56
N ALA A 18 -7.65 -18.80 -9.29
CA ALA A 18 -6.56 -19.58 -8.72
C ALA A 18 -5.73 -18.77 -7.71
N GLN A 19 -5.50 -17.48 -7.97
CA GLN A 19 -4.82 -16.60 -7.02
C GLN A 19 -5.62 -16.42 -5.72
N ILE A 20 -6.95 -16.25 -5.82
CA ILE A 20 -7.83 -16.17 -4.66
C ILE A 20 -7.76 -17.46 -3.83
N ASP A 21 -7.72 -18.62 -4.48
CA ASP A 21 -7.62 -19.90 -3.77
C ASP A 21 -6.28 -20.08 -3.04
N ALA A 22 -5.19 -19.63 -3.65
CA ALA A 22 -3.87 -19.65 -3.02
C ALA A 22 -3.84 -18.74 -1.78
N LEU A 23 -4.32 -17.51 -1.89
CA LEU A 23 -4.40 -16.56 -0.77
C LEU A 23 -5.31 -17.09 0.34
N ARG A 24 -6.49 -17.60 -0.02
CA ARG A 24 -7.41 -18.24 0.94
C ARG A 24 -6.71 -19.33 1.75
N ALA A 25 -5.96 -20.21 1.09
CA ALA A 25 -5.24 -21.30 1.74
C ALA A 25 -4.09 -20.78 2.63
N GLN A 26 -3.33 -19.80 2.15
CA GLN A 26 -2.25 -19.15 2.89
C GLN A 26 -2.74 -18.51 4.19
N HIS A 27 -3.93 -17.90 4.17
CA HIS A 27 -4.54 -17.26 5.33
C HIS A 27 -5.41 -18.20 6.18
N GLY A 28 -5.45 -19.51 5.87
CA GLY A 28 -6.14 -20.52 6.69
C GLY A 28 -7.67 -20.51 6.59
N PHE A 29 -8.25 -19.89 5.54
CA PHE A 29 -9.69 -19.84 5.37
C PHE A 29 -10.25 -21.12 4.75
N THR A 30 -11.35 -21.63 5.32
CA THR A 30 -12.00 -22.88 4.88
C THR A 30 -12.79 -22.73 3.58
N SER A 31 -13.28 -21.53 3.26
CA SER A 31 -14.08 -21.26 2.06
C SER A 31 -13.71 -19.94 1.39
N ARG A 32 -13.93 -19.86 0.07
CA ARG A 32 -13.73 -18.62 -0.70
C ARG A 32 -14.63 -17.49 -0.20
N ALA A 33 -15.87 -17.81 0.17
CA ALA A 33 -16.82 -16.83 0.68
C ALA A 33 -16.32 -16.19 1.98
N ALA A 34 -15.83 -17.00 2.93
CA ALA A 34 -15.28 -16.49 4.19
C ALA A 34 -14.04 -15.61 3.97
N PHE A 35 -13.17 -16.01 3.04
CA PHE A 35 -12.00 -15.21 2.67
C PHE A 35 -12.40 -13.88 2.00
N LEU A 36 -13.31 -13.91 1.02
CA LEU A 36 -13.74 -12.72 0.30
C LEU A 36 -14.58 -11.76 1.17
N GLU A 37 -15.33 -12.28 2.13
CA GLU A 37 -16.04 -11.47 3.13
C GLU A 37 -15.04 -10.76 4.04
N ALA A 38 -14.06 -11.49 4.59
CA ALA A 38 -13.01 -10.90 5.42
C ALA A 38 -12.17 -9.88 4.63
N ALA A 39 -11.76 -10.23 3.40
CA ALA A 39 -11.01 -9.35 2.52
C ALA A 39 -11.83 -8.11 2.14
N GLY A 40 -13.14 -8.25 1.87
CA GLY A 40 -14.02 -7.12 1.57
C GLY A 40 -14.25 -6.19 2.76
N LEU A 41 -14.28 -6.72 3.99
CA LEU A 41 -14.35 -5.93 5.21
C LEU A 41 -13.02 -5.23 5.53
N ALA A 42 -11.90 -5.86 5.18
CA ALA A 42 -10.57 -5.27 5.30
C ALA A 42 -10.22 -4.32 4.13
N TYR A 43 -10.95 -4.40 3.03
CA TYR A 43 -10.74 -3.59 1.83
C TYR A 43 -11.00 -2.11 2.15
N GLY A 44 -9.91 -1.35 2.31
CA GLY A 44 -9.95 0.06 2.75
C GLY A 44 -9.72 0.29 4.24
N ALA A 45 -9.68 -0.77 5.06
CA ALA A 45 -9.32 -0.67 6.49
C ALA A 45 -7.80 -0.59 6.71
N GLU A 46 -7.01 -0.98 5.71
CA GLU A 46 -5.55 -0.89 5.74
C GLU A 46 -5.06 0.13 4.71
N SER A 47 -5.15 1.41 5.05
CA SER A 47 -3.98 2.27 4.85
C SER A 47 -3.11 2.08 6.09
N SER A 48 -2.47 0.91 6.19
CA SER A 48 -1.75 0.55 7.40
C SER A 48 -0.58 1.53 7.58
N ALA A 49 -0.26 1.90 8.83
CA ALA A 49 0.93 2.68 9.14
C ALA A 49 2.19 2.07 8.51
N GLU A 50 2.17 0.76 8.26
CA GLU A 50 3.22 0.00 7.61
C GLU A 50 3.36 0.28 6.10
N ASP A 51 2.25 0.51 5.39
CA ASP A 51 2.28 0.97 4.00
C ASP A 51 2.77 2.42 3.90
N ILE A 52 2.38 3.28 4.84
CA ILE A 52 2.89 4.65 4.96
C ILE A 52 4.41 4.62 5.24
N LEU A 53 4.86 3.79 6.19
CA LEU A 53 6.27 3.62 6.54
C LEU A 53 7.09 3.07 5.36
N ARG A 54 6.54 2.14 4.57
CA ARG A 54 7.17 1.62 3.35
C ARG A 54 7.43 2.73 2.32
N HIS A 55 6.55 3.73 2.24
CA HIS A 55 6.73 4.89 1.38
C HIS A 55 7.60 6.01 2.00
N LEU A 56 7.69 6.09 3.33
CA LEU A 56 8.54 7.06 4.03
C LEU A 56 10.02 6.66 4.09
N ALA A 57 10.34 5.36 4.09
CA ALA A 57 11.72 4.88 4.18
C ALA A 57 12.63 5.39 3.02
N PRO A 58 12.20 5.36 1.73
CA PRO A 58 12.98 5.95 0.65
C PRO A 58 13.17 7.48 0.77
N ILE A 59 12.16 8.18 1.31
CA ILE A 59 12.20 9.63 1.52
C ILE A 59 13.24 9.97 2.60
N SER A 60 13.24 9.23 3.72
CA SER A 60 14.21 9.39 4.81
C SER A 60 15.65 9.12 4.35
N ALA A 61 15.86 8.02 3.60
CA ALA A 61 17.18 7.70 3.05
C ALA A 61 17.72 8.81 2.13
N THR A 62 16.83 9.44 1.36
CA THR A 62 17.22 10.47 0.40
C THR A 62 17.45 11.83 1.07
N LEU A 63 16.64 12.18 2.09
CA LEU A 63 16.91 13.35 2.93
C LEU A 63 18.26 13.23 3.65
N HIS A 64 18.62 12.03 4.09
CA HIS A 64 19.92 11.75 4.70
C HIS A 64 21.07 11.96 3.69
N GLN A 65 20.90 11.60 2.43
CA GLN A 65 21.90 11.91 1.38
C GLN A 65 22.01 13.40 1.05
N LEU A 66 20.89 14.14 1.08
CA LEU A 66 20.92 15.60 0.92
C LEU A 66 21.66 16.29 2.07
N LEU A 67 21.46 15.83 3.30
CA LEU A 67 22.16 16.34 4.48
C LEU A 67 23.68 16.10 4.36
N ARG A 68 24.08 14.89 3.99
CA ARG A 68 25.49 14.54 3.77
C ARG A 68 26.15 15.36 2.65
N ALA A 69 25.42 15.71 1.61
CA ALA A 69 25.93 16.61 0.57
C ALA A 69 26.04 18.07 1.03
N ALA A 70 25.11 18.54 1.86
CA ALA A 70 25.19 19.86 2.49
C ALA A 70 26.37 19.97 3.46
N ASP A 71 26.70 18.86 4.15
CA ASP A 71 27.87 18.74 5.03
C ASP A 71 29.19 18.50 4.27
N GLY A 72 29.16 18.54 2.93
CA GLY A 72 30.35 18.43 2.08
C GLY A 72 30.87 17.00 1.89
N GLU A 73 30.14 15.98 2.35
CA GLU A 73 30.53 14.57 2.23
C GLU A 73 30.17 13.93 0.88
N LEU A 74 29.36 14.57 0.04
CA LEU A 74 28.93 14.06 -1.28
C LEU A 74 29.18 15.07 -2.40
N SER A 75 29.91 14.65 -3.43
CA SER A 75 30.17 15.43 -4.63
C SER A 75 28.94 15.46 -5.56
N LEU A 76 28.43 16.68 -5.80
CA LEU A 76 27.40 17.09 -6.78
C LEU A 76 26.05 16.31 -6.76
N ILE A 77 25.09 16.81 -5.98
CA ILE A 77 23.66 16.52 -6.22
C ILE A 77 23.25 17.20 -7.53
N LYS A 78 22.69 16.45 -8.47
CA LYS A 78 22.16 17.03 -9.72
C LYS A 78 20.76 17.60 -9.47
N PRO A 79 20.37 18.72 -10.12
CA PRO A 79 19.03 19.30 -9.99
C PRO A 79 17.89 18.31 -10.27
N ASP A 80 18.10 17.34 -11.17
CA ASP A 80 17.14 16.29 -11.49
C ASP A 80 16.87 15.34 -10.32
N ASP A 81 17.86 15.11 -9.46
CA ASP A 81 17.71 14.27 -8.27
C ASP A 81 16.82 14.99 -7.24
N VAL A 82 16.95 16.31 -7.12
CA VAL A 82 16.07 17.14 -6.27
C VAL A 82 14.61 17.12 -6.78
N GLN A 83 14.39 17.18 -8.09
CA GLN A 83 13.06 17.10 -8.69
C GLN A 83 12.37 15.74 -8.45
N LYS A 84 13.13 14.64 -8.53
CA LYS A 84 12.63 13.30 -8.19
C LYS A 84 12.21 13.22 -6.72
N ILE A 85 12.97 13.82 -5.81
CA ILE A 85 12.67 13.87 -4.38
C ILE A 85 11.35 14.61 -4.11
N PHE A 86 11.17 15.80 -4.69
CA PHE A 86 9.93 16.56 -4.55
C PHE A 86 8.70 15.80 -5.08
N ARG A 87 8.88 15.00 -6.14
CA ARG A 87 7.81 14.17 -6.70
C ARG A 87 7.40 13.05 -5.73
N GLU A 88 8.35 12.33 -5.16
CA GLU A 88 8.06 11.25 -4.20
C GLU A 88 7.51 11.79 -2.88
N LEU A 89 8.02 12.92 -2.39
CA LEU A 89 7.48 13.60 -1.20
C LEU A 89 6.01 14.02 -1.39
N ARG A 90 5.67 14.58 -2.56
CA ARG A 90 4.26 14.92 -2.87
C ARG A 90 3.35 13.70 -2.87
N LYS A 91 3.79 12.57 -3.42
CA LYS A 91 3.01 11.33 -3.41
C LYS A 91 2.75 10.85 -1.99
N ALA A 92 3.78 10.86 -1.14
CA ALA A 92 3.63 10.46 0.26
C ALA A 92 2.67 11.39 1.03
N MET A 93 2.76 12.72 0.83
CA MET A 93 1.82 13.65 1.45
C MET A 93 0.38 13.45 0.98
N LEU A 94 0.17 13.08 -0.30
CA LEU A 94 -1.16 12.81 -0.84
C LEU A 94 -1.76 11.56 -0.21
N LEU A 95 -0.98 10.48 -0.10
CA LEU A 95 -1.38 9.23 0.53
C LEU A 95 -1.68 9.41 2.03
N VAL A 96 -0.86 10.18 2.74
CA VAL A 96 -1.09 10.51 4.15
C VAL A 96 -2.37 11.33 4.32
N ARG A 97 -2.61 12.31 3.44
CA ARG A 97 -3.87 13.09 3.47
C ARG A 97 -5.09 12.22 3.20
N GLU A 98 -5.01 11.28 2.28
CA GLU A 98 -6.09 10.33 1.99
C GLU A 98 -6.34 9.39 3.17
N SER A 99 -5.29 8.95 3.88
CA SER A 99 -5.43 8.12 5.09
C SER A 99 -5.96 8.87 6.32
N LEU A 100 -5.90 10.21 6.30
CA LEU A 100 -6.39 11.08 7.37
C LEU A 100 -7.73 11.74 7.03
N ALA A 101 -8.28 11.49 5.83
CA ALA A 101 -9.60 11.94 5.45
C ALA A 101 -10.66 11.04 6.14
N PRO A 102 -11.65 11.63 6.84
CA PRO A 102 -12.65 10.88 7.61
C PRO A 102 -13.61 10.05 6.73
#